data_AF-A0A7X8NRI1-F1
#
_entry.id   AF-A0A7X8NRI1-F1
#
_cell.length_a   1.000
_cell.length_b   1.000
_cell.length_c   1.000
_cell.angle_alpha   90.00
_cell.angle_beta   90.00
_cell.angle_gamma   90.00
#
_symmetry.space_group_name_H-M   'P 1'
#
loop_
_entity.id
_entity.type
_entity.pdbx_description
1 polymer ?
#
loop_
_entity_poly.entity_id
_entity_poly.type
_entity_poly.pdbx_seq_one_letter_code
_entity_poly.pdbx_strand_id
1 'polypeptide(L)'
;MRHRLIALSILAFALSGCVAKSAFDLATAPVRVGAKAIDTTAGVYDRMTVSESERDQKRGREIRRREERYGKLSREYDKARQDCSRGDDDACEDARSIYAEMDAMRASVPYEARD
;
A
#
# COMPACT_ATOMS: atom_id res chain seq x y z
N MET A 1 51.27 41.56 -31.03
CA MET A 1 51.10 41.13 -29.62
C MET A 1 50.13 41.99 -28.80
N ARG A 2 49.95 43.30 -29.10
CA ARG A 2 48.99 44.18 -28.39
C ARG A 2 47.52 43.75 -28.48
N HIS A 3 47.08 43.18 -29.60
CA HIS A 3 45.68 42.73 -29.77
C HIS A 3 45.31 41.49 -28.93
N ARG A 4 46.29 40.63 -28.58
CA ARG A 4 46.06 39.46 -27.72
C ARG A 4 45.80 39.85 -26.27
N LEU A 5 46.39 40.95 -25.81
CA LEU A 5 46.20 41.48 -24.44
C LEU A 5 44.81 42.12 -24.28
N ILE A 6 44.27 42.75 -25.33
CA ILE A 6 42.92 43.35 -25.32
C ILE A 6 41.83 42.26 -25.32
N ALA A 7 42.04 41.16 -26.05
CA ALA A 7 41.10 40.04 -26.05
C ALA A 7 41.03 39.32 -24.70
N LEU A 8 42.16 39.25 -23.97
CA LEU A 8 42.24 38.59 -22.67
C LEU A 8 41.53 39.39 -21.55
N SER A 9 41.61 40.72 -21.60
CA SER A 9 40.96 41.60 -20.60
C SER A 9 39.43 41.66 -20.77
N ILE A 10 38.93 41.61 -22.00
CA ILE A 10 37.48 41.53 -22.27
C ILE A 10 36.91 40.20 -21.77
N LEU A 11 37.66 39.09 -21.95
CA LEU A 11 37.25 37.78 -21.45
C LEU A 11 37.22 37.72 -19.91
N ALA A 12 38.20 38.34 -19.23
CA ALA A 12 38.21 38.42 -17.77
C ALA A 12 37.01 39.21 -17.20
N PHE A 13 36.62 40.30 -17.85
CA PHE A 13 35.44 41.08 -17.45
C PHE A 13 34.14 40.31 -17.70
N ALA A 14 34.03 39.56 -18.81
CA ALA A 14 32.85 38.74 -19.09
C ALA A 14 32.63 37.64 -18.03
N LEU A 15 33.70 37.01 -17.52
CA LEU A 15 33.60 36.01 -16.45
C LEU A 15 33.25 36.62 -15.08
N SER A 16 33.68 37.85 -14.78
CA SER A 16 33.33 38.52 -13.51
C SER A 16 31.81 38.77 -13.34
N GLY A 17 31.05 38.86 -14.44
CA GLY A 17 29.60 39.03 -14.42
C GLY A 17 28.82 37.75 -14.02
N CYS A 18 29.38 36.56 -14.25
CA CYS A 18 28.71 35.29 -13.91
C CYS A 18 28.88 34.91 -12.43
N VAL A 19 29.99 35.29 -11.78
CA VAL A 19 30.27 34.90 -10.38
C VAL A 19 29.38 35.67 -9.40
N ALA A 20 28.98 36.90 -9.74
CA ALA A 20 28.13 37.73 -8.89
C ALA A 20 26.70 37.17 -8.71
N LYS A 21 26.19 36.40 -9.68
CA LYS A 21 24.82 35.86 -9.62
C LYS A 21 24.73 34.58 -8.78
N SER A 22 25.81 33.80 -8.69
CA SER A 22 25.86 32.54 -7.92
C SER A 22 26.14 32.74 -6.43
N ALA A 23 26.81 33.83 -6.04
CA ALA A 23 27.15 34.08 -4.64
C ALA A 23 25.96 34.61 -3.81
N PHE A 24 24.99 35.28 -4.45
CA PHE A 24 23.86 35.88 -3.74
C PHE A 24 22.78 34.84 -3.36
N ASP A 25 22.54 33.84 -4.21
CA ASP A 25 21.54 32.80 -3.95
C ASP A 25 21.97 31.79 -2.87
N LEU A 26 23.27 31.68 -2.57
CA LEU A 26 23.77 30.80 -1.51
C LEU A 26 23.50 31.38 -0.10
N ALA A 27 23.43 32.71 0.03
CA ALA A 27 23.27 33.36 1.33
C ALA A 27 21.82 33.40 1.85
N THR A 28 20.82 33.33 0.96
CA THR A 28 19.39 33.42 1.32
C THR A 28 18.66 32.09 1.40
N ALA A 29 19.32 30.97 1.07
CA ALA A 29 18.66 29.67 0.96
C ALA A 29 18.85 28.65 2.11
N PRO A 30 19.64 28.83 3.20
CA PRO A 30 19.77 27.75 4.18
C PRO A 30 18.60 27.68 5.18
N VAL A 31 17.77 28.72 5.28
CA VAL A 31 16.72 28.78 6.33
C VAL A 31 15.36 28.27 5.85
N ARG A 32 15.07 28.29 4.55
CA ARG A 32 13.77 27.84 4.01
C ARG A 32 13.73 26.39 3.54
N VAL A 33 14.89 25.79 3.23
CA VAL A 33 14.96 24.40 2.78
C VAL A 33 15.07 23.41 3.95
N GLY A 34 15.58 23.86 5.11
CA GLY A 34 15.62 23.05 6.33
C GLY A 34 14.24 22.67 6.89
N ALA A 35 13.21 23.49 6.66
CA ALA A 35 11.87 23.25 7.21
C ALA A 35 11.04 22.22 6.43
N LYS A 36 11.40 21.89 5.17
CA LYS A 36 10.66 20.91 4.36
C LYS A 36 11.32 19.53 4.30
N ALA A 37 12.57 19.40 4.74
CA ALA A 37 13.31 18.13 4.69
C ALA A 37 13.16 17.27 5.96
N ILE A 38 12.52 17.80 7.02
CA ILE A 38 12.38 17.10 8.30
C ILE A 38 11.17 16.14 8.31
N ASP A 39 10.19 16.32 7.41
CA ASP A 39 8.99 15.47 7.37
C ASP A 39 9.23 14.11 6.69
N THR A 40 10.23 14.01 5.83
CA THR A 40 10.51 12.76 5.11
C THR A 40 11.38 11.78 5.89
N THR A 41 12.08 12.21 6.95
CA THR A 41 12.85 11.30 7.82
C THR A 41 12.04 10.82 9.02
N ALA A 42 11.15 11.65 9.55
CA ALA A 42 10.24 11.26 10.64
C ALA A 42 9.16 10.25 10.18
N GLY A 43 8.66 10.36 8.94
CA GLY A 43 7.64 9.45 8.41
C GLY A 43 8.12 8.05 8.01
N VAL A 44 9.45 7.82 7.94
CA VAL A 44 10.02 6.51 7.59
C VAL A 44 10.10 5.59 8.81
N TYR A 45 10.35 6.14 10.00
CA TYR A 45 10.35 5.34 11.23
C TYR A 45 8.97 4.74 11.49
N ASP A 46 7.91 5.54 11.40
CA ASP A 46 6.55 5.09 11.75
C ASP A 46 5.94 4.12 10.73
N ARG A 47 6.39 4.17 9.47
CA ARG A 47 5.95 3.24 8.43
C ARG A 47 6.65 1.87 8.51
N MET A 48 7.69 1.74 9.33
CA MET A 48 8.35 0.46 9.63
C MET A 48 7.95 -0.13 10.99
N THR A 49 7.30 0.63 11.89
CA THR A 49 7.00 0.14 13.26
C THR A 49 5.65 -0.54 13.45
N VAL A 50 4.87 -0.83 12.39
CA VAL A 50 3.85 -1.88 12.53
C VAL A 50 4.59 -3.20 12.53
N SER A 51 4.95 -3.68 13.72
CA SER A 51 5.67 -4.93 13.93
C SER A 51 5.04 -6.04 13.08
N GLU A 52 5.85 -6.82 12.37
CA GLU A 52 5.35 -7.98 11.59
C GLU A 52 4.47 -8.89 12.46
N SER A 53 4.77 -8.98 13.76
CA SER A 53 3.94 -9.71 14.73
C SER A 53 2.50 -9.16 14.88
N GLU A 54 2.27 -7.86 14.72
CA GLU A 54 0.92 -7.28 14.72
C GLU A 54 0.19 -7.53 13.39
N ARG A 55 0.90 -7.47 12.27
CA ARG A 55 0.35 -7.83 10.95
C ARG A 55 -0.03 -9.31 10.90
N ASP A 56 0.80 -10.19 11.44
CA ASP A 56 0.57 -11.63 11.49
C ASP A 56 -0.58 -12.00 12.42
N GLN A 57 -0.66 -11.36 13.58
CA GLN A 57 -1.80 -11.54 14.47
C GLN A 57 -3.13 -11.07 13.86
N LYS A 58 -3.14 -9.93 13.16
CA LYS A 58 -4.33 -9.45 12.44
C LYS A 58 -4.72 -10.42 11.33
N ARG A 59 -3.74 -10.87 10.52
CA ARG A 59 -3.94 -11.85 9.45
C ARG A 59 -4.50 -13.18 9.98
N GLY A 60 -3.95 -13.72 11.07
CA GLY A 60 -4.44 -14.96 11.69
C GLY A 60 -5.85 -14.84 12.28
N ARG A 61 -6.23 -13.66 12.80
CA ARG A 61 -7.62 -13.40 13.22
C ARG A 61 -8.59 -13.34 12.05
N GLU A 62 -8.19 -12.72 10.94
CA GLU A 62 -9.01 -12.67 9.74
C GLU A 62 -9.23 -14.04 9.11
N ILE A 63 -8.18 -14.87 9.05
CA ILE A 63 -8.29 -16.25 8.52
C ILE A 63 -9.28 -17.07 9.35
N ARG A 64 -9.16 -17.06 10.69
CA ARG A 64 -10.11 -17.77 11.58
C ARG A 64 -11.55 -17.30 11.40
N ARG A 65 -11.79 -15.99 11.28
CA ARG A 65 -13.14 -15.45 11.04
C ARG A 65 -13.72 -15.92 9.71
N ARG A 66 -12.89 -16.00 8.67
CA ARG A 66 -13.32 -16.49 7.34
C ARG A 66 -13.62 -17.98 7.38
N GLU A 67 -12.79 -18.78 8.04
CA GLU A 67 -13.03 -20.22 8.25
C GLU A 67 -14.31 -20.47 9.05
N GLU A 68 -14.53 -19.74 10.15
CA GLU A 68 -15.75 -19.82 10.95
C GLU A 68 -17.00 -19.51 10.12
N ARG A 69 -16.95 -18.44 9.31
CA ARG A 69 -18.06 -18.06 8.43
C ARG A 69 -18.32 -19.13 7.37
N TYR A 70 -17.28 -19.64 6.73
CA TYR A 70 -17.40 -20.72 5.74
C TYR A 70 -17.96 -22.01 6.38
N GLY A 71 -17.50 -22.36 7.58
CA GLY A 71 -18.01 -23.50 8.34
C GLY A 71 -19.48 -23.36 8.73
N LYS A 72 -19.94 -22.15 9.07
CA LYS A 72 -21.37 -21.87 9.30
C LYS A 72 -22.20 -22.08 8.03
N LEU A 73 -21.77 -21.50 6.92
CA LEU A 73 -22.46 -21.64 5.63
C LEU A 73 -22.50 -23.10 5.17
N SER A 74 -21.44 -23.87 5.36
CA SER A 74 -21.42 -25.30 5.05
C SER A 74 -22.50 -26.07 5.80
N ARG A 75 -22.69 -25.79 7.10
CA ARG A 75 -23.74 -26.44 7.92
C ARG A 75 -25.14 -26.01 7.48
N GLU A 76 -25.31 -24.74 7.12
CA GLU A 76 -26.58 -24.21 6.62
C GLU A 76 -26.93 -24.81 5.26
N TYR A 77 -25.95 -24.96 4.37
CA TYR A 77 -26.09 -25.66 3.10
C TYR A 77 -26.52 -27.11 3.30
N ASP A 78 -25.87 -27.86 4.19
CA ASP A 78 -26.21 -29.26 4.46
C ASP A 78 -27.64 -29.41 4.96
N LYS A 79 -28.09 -28.49 5.83
CA LYS A 79 -29.46 -28.45 6.33
C LYS A 79 -30.45 -28.12 5.20
N ALA A 80 -30.23 -27.03 4.46
CA ALA A 80 -31.09 -26.62 3.36
C ALA A 80 -31.18 -27.70 2.27
N ARG A 81 -30.07 -28.38 1.97
CA ARG A 81 -30.02 -29.52 1.05
C ARG A 81 -30.86 -30.70 1.57
N GLN A 82 -30.79 -30.99 2.86
CA GLN A 82 -31.62 -32.04 3.46
C GLN A 82 -33.10 -31.71 3.36
N ASP A 83 -33.49 -30.48 3.66
CA ASP A 83 -34.90 -30.04 3.60
C ASP A 83 -35.40 -29.99 2.14
N CYS A 84 -34.56 -29.53 1.21
CA CYS A 84 -34.80 -29.64 -0.24
C CYS A 84 -35.05 -31.10 -0.68
N SER A 85 -34.27 -32.05 -0.18
CA SER A 85 -34.47 -33.48 -0.49
C SER A 85 -35.79 -34.04 0.05
N ARG A 86 -36.42 -33.37 1.02
CA ARG A 86 -37.74 -33.69 1.56
C ARG A 86 -38.88 -33.03 0.78
N GLY A 87 -38.59 -32.24 -0.25
CA GLY A 87 -39.56 -31.58 -1.11
C GLY A 87 -39.90 -30.14 -0.72
N ASP A 88 -39.06 -29.48 0.08
CA ASP A 88 -39.18 -28.05 0.37
C ASP A 88 -38.49 -27.23 -0.74
N ASP A 89 -39.31 -26.60 -1.60
CA ASP A 89 -38.84 -25.83 -2.75
C ASP A 89 -38.05 -24.58 -2.31
N ASP A 90 -38.46 -23.90 -1.24
CA ASP A 90 -37.75 -22.74 -0.69
C ASP A 90 -36.37 -23.16 -0.16
N ALA A 91 -36.29 -24.30 0.53
CA ALA A 91 -35.02 -24.86 0.99
C ALA A 91 -34.09 -25.24 -0.18
N CYS A 92 -34.64 -25.63 -1.34
CA CYS A 92 -33.85 -25.85 -2.54
C CYS A 92 -33.26 -24.55 -3.11
N GLU A 93 -34.00 -23.45 -3.06
CA GLU A 93 -33.49 -22.12 -3.43
C GLU A 93 -32.41 -21.65 -2.46
N ASP A 94 -32.64 -21.79 -1.16
CA ASP A 94 -31.67 -21.48 -0.11
C ASP A 94 -30.37 -22.28 -0.29
N ALA A 95 -30.47 -23.59 -0.52
CA ALA A 95 -29.29 -24.43 -0.75
C ALA A 95 -28.46 -23.94 -1.95
N ARG A 96 -29.09 -23.47 -3.04
CA ARG A 96 -28.40 -22.91 -4.19
C ARG A 96 -27.73 -21.58 -3.86
N SER A 97 -28.44 -20.70 -3.16
CA SER A 97 -27.95 -19.38 -2.74
C SER A 97 -26.73 -19.53 -1.82
N ILE A 98 -26.83 -20.36 -0.79
CA ILE A 98 -25.74 -20.63 0.15
C ILE A 98 -24.55 -21.26 -0.58
N TYR A 99 -24.79 -22.18 -1.51
CA TYR A 99 -23.71 -22.78 -2.30
C TYR A 99 -22.96 -21.74 -3.14
N ALA A 100 -23.67 -20.80 -3.78
CA ALA A 100 -23.07 -19.71 -4.54
C ALA A 100 -22.24 -18.77 -3.64
N GLU A 101 -22.75 -18.48 -2.43
CA GLU A 101 -22.02 -17.68 -1.44
C GLU A 101 -20.74 -18.40 -0.96
N MET A 102 -20.81 -19.71 -0.72
CA MET A 102 -19.64 -20.54 -0.39
C MET A 102 -18.62 -20.57 -1.54
N ASP A 103 -19.08 -20.70 -2.79
CA ASP A 103 -18.22 -20.73 -3.98
C ASP A 103 -17.46 -19.40 -4.15
N ALA A 104 -18.16 -18.27 -4.01
CA ALA A 104 -17.55 -16.94 -4.04
C ALA A 104 -16.49 -16.76 -2.93
N MET A 105 -16.68 -17.39 -1.77
CA MET A 105 -15.71 -17.37 -0.68
C MET A 105 -14.56 -18.36 -0.82
N ARG A 106 -14.70 -19.42 -1.62
CA ARG A 106 -13.72 -20.51 -1.75
C ARG A 106 -12.32 -20.01 -2.13
N ALA A 107 -12.22 -18.96 -2.94
CA ALA A 107 -10.93 -18.36 -3.33
C ALA A 107 -10.25 -17.56 -2.19
N SER A 108 -11.01 -17.13 -1.18
CA SER A 108 -10.55 -16.25 -0.10
C SER A 108 -10.29 -16.97 1.23
N VAL A 109 -10.74 -18.22 1.34
CA VAL A 109 -10.51 -19.11 2.49
C VAL A 109 -9.43 -20.11 2.10
N PRO A 110 -8.28 -20.16 2.79
CA PRO A 110 -7.33 -21.27 2.64
C PRO A 110 -7.99 -22.52 3.23
N TYR A 111 -8.87 -23.17 2.46
CA TYR A 111 -9.50 -24.42 2.85
C TYR A 111 -8.50 -25.55 2.59
N GLU A 112 -7.72 -25.91 3.60
CA GLU A 112 -7.07 -27.21 3.62
C GLU A 112 -8.15 -28.26 3.91
N ALA A 113 -8.46 -29.09 2.91
CA ALA A 113 -9.29 -30.26 3.13
C ALA A 113 -8.59 -31.11 4.19
N ARG A 114 -9.26 -31.32 5.33
CA ARG A 114 -8.77 -32.26 6.34
C ARG A 114 -9.05 -33.65 5.82
N ASP A 115 -8.03 -34.28 5.23
CA ASP A 115 -7.98 -35.72 4.94
C ASP A 115 -8.11 -36.54 6.23
#